data_AF-A0A7R9FWF2-F1
#
_entry.id   AF-A0A7R9FWF2-F1
#
_cell.length_a   1.000
_cell.length_b   1.000
_cell.length_c   1.000
_cell.angle_alpha   90.00
_cell.angle_beta   90.00
_cell.angle_gamma   90.00
#
_symmetry.space_group_name_H-M   'P 1'
#
loop_
_entity.id
_entity.type
_entity.pdbx_description
1 polymer ?
#
loop_
_entity_poly.entity_id
_entity_poly.type
_entity_poly.pdbx_seq_one_letter_code
_entity_poly.pdbx_strand_id
1 'polypeptide(L)'
;MCKIYKLQKEGVAYNTVQELIGAMSPQFVEEMKTTTLLGLTEKGFSDRIIDELVTTTLTANYGQNASVHEFVGSVSVAGAGGGLWAVHGGNRLVPERLLESSKATLYKARVARVQLLNGTGGFVIESTLYREVNNNIETENNTSDYDIVIVAAPLTEDTRRGIEFSDFPVDFSFPGEYHRTVCTMVHGKINHTWFGFKDESDMLDGVLTTKLGLQFNSLGKQNPVDYSSKTNNKANKLDVWKIFAQTQLQPQFLSELFSEIKEVTFINWLAYPHYEANPRLDQFVLFENLYHINAIEWAASAMEMSIIGAKNVALLVYNKWYDLKVDGSKKSHEEL
;
A
#
# COMPACT_ATOMS: atom_id res chain seq x y z
N MET A 1 -9.75 -8.17 -20.57
CA MET A 1 -9.43 -9.11 -19.47
C MET A 1 -7.95 -8.91 -19.14
N CYS A 2 -7.59 -8.69 -17.87
CA CYS A 2 -6.22 -8.32 -17.49
C CYS A 2 -5.21 -9.40 -17.91
N LYS A 3 -4.26 -9.05 -18.79
CA LYS A 3 -3.31 -9.99 -19.40
C LYS A 3 -2.25 -10.51 -18.41
N ILE A 4 -2.04 -9.81 -17.30
CA ILE A 4 -0.88 -10.03 -16.43
C ILE A 4 -0.84 -11.41 -15.78
N TYR A 5 -1.96 -11.94 -15.27
CA TYR A 5 -1.97 -13.25 -14.63
C TYR A 5 -1.66 -14.38 -15.61
N LYS A 6 -2.12 -14.25 -16.87
CA LYS A 6 -1.78 -15.21 -17.92
C LYS A 6 -0.26 -15.16 -18.20
N LEU A 7 0.28 -13.95 -18.37
CA LEU A 7 1.71 -13.74 -18.62
C LEU A 7 2.60 -14.27 -17.48
N GLN A 8 2.23 -13.98 -16.23
CA GLN A 8 2.95 -14.50 -15.05
C GLN A 8 2.82 -16.02 -14.89
N LYS A 9 1.70 -16.61 -15.32
CA LYS A 9 1.54 -18.07 -15.37
C LYS A 9 2.44 -18.71 -16.43
N GLU A 10 2.70 -17.99 -17.53
CA GLU A 10 3.65 -18.38 -18.58
C GLU A 10 5.12 -18.09 -18.21
N GLY A 11 5.39 -17.58 -17.00
CA GLY A 11 6.75 -17.29 -16.52
C GLY A 11 7.34 -15.97 -17.02
N VAL A 12 6.53 -15.12 -17.65
CA VAL A 12 6.97 -13.81 -18.14
C VAL A 12 7.12 -12.84 -16.96
N ALA A 13 8.24 -12.10 -16.96
CA ALA A 13 8.57 -11.11 -15.95
C ALA A 13 9.22 -9.88 -16.61
N TYR A 14 9.22 -8.76 -15.89
CA TYR A 14 9.59 -7.44 -16.37
C TYR A 14 10.55 -6.75 -15.42
N ASN A 15 11.54 -6.02 -15.94
CA ASN A 15 12.58 -5.39 -15.13
C ASN A 15 12.11 -4.05 -14.55
N THR A 16 11.15 -3.40 -15.21
CA THR A 16 10.64 -2.09 -14.80
C THR A 16 9.15 -2.15 -14.49
N VAL A 17 8.70 -1.20 -13.67
CA VAL A 17 7.27 -1.03 -13.39
C VAL A 17 6.51 -0.69 -14.67
N GLN A 18 7.06 0.20 -15.51
CA GLN A 18 6.43 0.61 -16.76
C GLN A 18 6.21 -0.56 -17.74
N GLU A 19 7.19 -1.45 -17.89
CA GLU A 19 7.05 -2.67 -18.72
C GLU A 19 5.93 -3.57 -18.20
N LEU A 20 5.89 -3.80 -16.88
CA LEU A 20 4.86 -4.62 -16.25
C LEU A 20 3.46 -4.02 -16.43
N ILE A 21 3.31 -2.71 -16.21
CA ILE A 21 2.04 -1.99 -16.38
C ILE A 21 1.63 -2.00 -17.87
N GLY A 22 2.56 -1.75 -18.78
CA GLY A 22 2.32 -1.81 -20.22
C GLY A 22 1.89 -3.20 -20.72
N ALA A 23 2.42 -4.25 -20.10
CA ALA A 23 1.99 -5.62 -20.39
C ALA A 23 0.57 -5.94 -19.89
N MET A 24 0.08 -5.25 -18.85
CA MET A 24 -1.33 -5.32 -18.48
C MET A 24 -2.20 -4.64 -19.55
N SER A 25 -1.81 -3.43 -19.93
CA SER A 25 -2.41 -2.62 -20.99
C SER A 25 -1.48 -1.45 -21.33
N PRO A 26 -1.16 -1.21 -22.62
CA PRO A 26 -0.40 -0.03 -23.02
C PRO A 26 -1.04 1.29 -22.58
N GLN A 27 -2.38 1.32 -22.50
CA GLN A 27 -3.13 2.48 -22.03
C GLN A 27 -2.80 2.85 -20.58
N PHE A 28 -2.54 1.87 -19.70
CA PHE A 28 -2.23 2.17 -18.29
C PHE A 28 -0.92 2.96 -18.15
N VAL A 29 0.02 2.80 -19.09
CA VAL A 29 1.23 3.62 -19.12
C VAL A 29 0.94 5.08 -19.46
N GLU A 30 -0.02 5.33 -20.36
CA GLU A 30 -0.46 6.69 -20.69
C GLU A 30 -1.29 7.29 -19.54
N GLU A 31 -2.09 6.50 -18.85
CA GLU A 31 -2.84 6.92 -17.66
C GLU A 31 -1.93 7.28 -16.47
N MET A 32 -0.65 6.87 -16.47
CA MET A 32 0.33 7.36 -15.48
C MET A 32 0.91 8.75 -15.82
N LYS A 33 0.69 9.25 -17.04
CA LYS A 33 1.25 10.53 -17.53
C LYS A 33 0.24 11.68 -17.59
N THR A 34 -1.03 11.40 -17.30
CA THR A 34 -2.10 12.39 -17.23
C THR A 34 -2.73 12.38 -15.85
N THR A 35 -3.23 13.52 -15.38
CA THR A 35 -3.93 13.58 -14.10
C THR A 35 -5.30 12.91 -14.21
N THR A 36 -5.82 12.43 -13.09
CA THR A 36 -7.16 11.85 -13.04
C THR A 36 -8.22 12.86 -13.49
N LEU A 37 -8.08 14.13 -13.10
CA LEU A 37 -8.94 15.21 -13.55
C LEU A 37 -8.93 15.32 -15.08
N LEU A 38 -7.76 15.49 -15.69
CA LEU A 38 -7.66 15.68 -17.14
C LEU A 38 -8.13 14.44 -17.92
N GLY A 39 -7.64 13.25 -17.54
CA GLY A 39 -7.99 12.00 -18.24
C GLY A 39 -9.49 11.69 -18.21
N LEU A 40 -10.16 11.91 -17.07
CA LEU A 40 -11.60 11.68 -16.98
C LEU A 40 -12.41 12.77 -17.69
N THR A 41 -12.00 14.04 -17.65
CA THR A 41 -12.64 15.09 -18.43
C THR A 41 -12.56 14.81 -19.93
N GLU A 42 -11.39 14.37 -20.43
CA GLU A 42 -11.21 13.97 -21.84
C GLU A 42 -12.05 12.75 -22.23
N LYS A 43 -12.30 11.84 -21.29
CA LYS A 43 -13.24 10.70 -21.45
C LYS A 43 -14.72 11.12 -21.37
N GLY A 44 -15.02 12.40 -21.16
CA GLY A 44 -16.37 12.96 -21.17
C GLY A 44 -17.12 12.90 -19.84
N PHE A 45 -16.43 12.60 -18.73
CA PHE A 45 -17.02 12.69 -17.40
C PHE A 45 -17.19 14.16 -16.99
N SER A 46 -18.28 14.46 -16.28
CA SER A 46 -18.53 15.82 -15.80
C SER A 46 -17.67 16.14 -14.59
N ASP A 47 -17.32 17.41 -14.43
CA ASP A 47 -16.59 17.93 -13.26
C ASP A 47 -17.27 17.50 -11.95
N ARG A 48 -18.62 17.47 -11.92
CA ARG A 48 -19.35 17.01 -10.73
C ARG A 48 -19.06 15.55 -10.37
N ILE A 49 -18.98 14.64 -11.34
CA ILE A 49 -18.64 13.24 -11.04
C ILE A 49 -17.20 13.15 -10.51
N ILE A 50 -16.28 13.92 -11.11
CA ILE A 50 -14.87 13.93 -10.71
C ILE A 50 -14.70 14.51 -9.30
N ASP A 51 -15.35 15.63 -9.02
CA ASP A 51 -15.25 16.34 -7.75
C ASP A 51 -15.99 15.63 -6.61
N GLU A 52 -17.18 15.07 -6.86
CA GLU A 52 -18.02 14.51 -5.79
C GLU A 52 -17.82 13.01 -5.60
N LEU A 53 -17.53 12.24 -6.65
CA LEU A 53 -17.39 10.78 -6.55
C LEU A 53 -15.94 10.34 -6.60
N VAL A 54 -15.18 10.74 -7.62
CA VAL A 54 -13.80 10.28 -7.81
C VAL A 54 -12.87 10.86 -6.75
N THR A 55 -12.97 12.17 -6.48
CA THR A 55 -12.13 12.82 -5.46
C THR A 55 -12.45 12.29 -4.06
N THR A 56 -13.69 11.88 -3.81
CA THR A 56 -14.09 11.23 -2.55
C THR A 56 -13.35 9.90 -2.35
N THR A 57 -13.27 9.05 -3.38
CA THR A 57 -12.53 7.78 -3.27
C THR A 57 -11.03 8.03 -3.09
N LEU A 58 -10.47 9.00 -3.83
CA LEU A 58 -9.06 9.39 -3.73
C LEU A 58 -8.70 9.94 -2.34
N THR A 59 -9.55 10.78 -1.76
CA THR A 59 -9.33 11.33 -0.43
C THR A 59 -9.40 10.23 0.63
N ALA A 60 -10.35 9.30 0.51
CA ALA A 60 -10.50 8.19 1.44
C ALA A 60 -9.37 7.15 1.34
N ASN A 61 -8.95 6.80 0.12
CA ASN A 61 -7.98 5.73 -0.14
C ASN A 61 -6.53 6.22 -0.03
N TYR A 62 -6.24 7.43 -0.52
CA TYR A 62 -4.88 7.94 -0.69
C TYR A 62 -4.63 9.27 0.01
N GLY A 63 -5.67 9.92 0.56
CA GLY A 63 -5.55 11.24 1.18
C GLY A 63 -5.14 12.34 0.21
N GLN A 64 -5.34 12.12 -1.09
CA GLN A 64 -4.94 12.98 -2.21
C GLN A 64 -6.17 13.30 -3.07
N ASN A 65 -6.09 14.29 -3.97
CA ASN A 65 -7.20 14.69 -4.83
C ASN A 65 -6.99 14.22 -6.29
N ALA A 66 -7.82 14.66 -7.22
CA ALA A 66 -7.76 14.28 -8.63
C ALA A 66 -6.52 14.77 -9.41
N SER A 67 -5.53 15.41 -8.75
CA SER A 67 -4.24 15.73 -9.37
C SER A 67 -3.31 14.52 -9.50
N VAL A 68 -3.58 13.42 -8.79
CA VAL A 68 -2.85 12.16 -8.98
C VAL A 68 -3.01 11.65 -10.41
N HIS A 69 -2.06 10.86 -10.88
CA HIS A 69 -2.17 10.30 -12.22
C HIS A 69 -3.40 9.38 -12.38
N GLU A 70 -3.97 9.32 -13.57
CA GLU A 70 -5.25 8.69 -13.86
C GLU A 70 -5.31 7.19 -13.50
N PHE A 71 -4.20 6.46 -13.63
CA PHE A 71 -4.17 5.05 -13.25
C PHE A 71 -4.47 4.85 -11.75
N VAL A 72 -3.95 5.71 -10.86
CA VAL A 72 -4.30 5.71 -9.43
C VAL A 72 -5.76 6.12 -9.22
N GLY A 73 -6.26 7.09 -9.97
CA GLY A 73 -7.69 7.43 -10.00
C GLY A 73 -8.57 6.21 -10.28
N SER A 74 -8.22 5.44 -11.31
CA SER A 74 -8.93 4.22 -11.69
C SER A 74 -8.87 3.14 -10.60
N VAL A 75 -7.69 2.91 -10.01
CA VAL A 75 -7.52 1.97 -8.88
C VAL A 75 -8.35 2.42 -7.67
N SER A 76 -8.38 3.71 -7.38
CA SER A 76 -9.15 4.28 -6.27
C SER A 76 -10.66 4.04 -6.45
N VAL A 77 -11.19 4.32 -7.63
CA VAL A 77 -12.62 4.15 -7.94
C VAL A 77 -13.00 2.68 -7.98
N ALA A 78 -12.11 1.78 -8.43
CA ALA A 78 -12.34 0.34 -8.38
C ALA A 78 -12.59 -0.16 -6.95
N GLY A 79 -11.93 0.46 -5.95
CA GLY A 79 -12.15 0.20 -4.52
C GLY A 79 -13.47 0.74 -3.95
N ALA A 80 -14.27 1.47 -4.73
CA ALA A 80 -15.60 1.97 -4.35
C ALA A 80 -16.74 1.26 -5.09
N GLY A 81 -16.42 0.27 -5.93
CA GLY A 81 -17.42 -0.55 -6.60
C GLY A 81 -18.19 -1.47 -5.64
N GLY A 82 -19.32 -2.00 -6.11
CA GLY A 82 -20.04 -3.06 -5.40
C GLY A 82 -19.33 -4.41 -5.51
N GLY A 83 -19.68 -5.35 -4.62
CA GLY A 83 -19.15 -6.73 -4.68
C GLY A 83 -17.74 -6.90 -4.11
N LEU A 84 -17.28 -5.96 -3.29
CA LEU A 84 -16.02 -6.12 -2.55
C LEU A 84 -16.15 -7.19 -1.47
N TRP A 85 -15.03 -7.83 -1.15
CA TRP A 85 -14.93 -8.91 -0.18
C TRP A 85 -13.82 -8.65 0.83
N ALA A 86 -13.99 -9.20 2.02
CA ALA A 86 -12.99 -9.24 3.07
C ALA A 86 -12.81 -10.68 3.54
N VAL A 87 -11.60 -11.00 4.03
CA VAL A 87 -11.33 -12.32 4.60
C VAL A 87 -12.07 -12.46 5.93
N HIS A 88 -12.79 -13.58 6.10
CA HIS A 88 -13.40 -13.92 7.38
C HIS A 88 -12.31 -14.06 8.46
N GLY A 89 -12.43 -13.31 9.56
CA GLY A 89 -11.38 -13.18 10.59
C GLY A 89 -10.39 -12.05 10.35
N GLY A 90 -10.55 -11.29 9.26
CA GLY A 90 -9.80 -10.06 8.95
C GLY A 90 -8.70 -10.25 7.90
N ASN A 91 -8.44 -9.20 7.12
CA ASN A 91 -7.46 -9.23 6.03
C ASN A 91 -6.01 -9.46 6.51
N ARG A 92 -5.71 -9.28 7.81
CA ARG A 92 -4.40 -9.65 8.39
C ARG A 92 -4.02 -11.12 8.17
N LEU A 93 -5.04 -11.99 8.01
CA LEU A 93 -4.82 -13.40 7.75
C LEU A 93 -4.13 -13.66 6.40
N VAL A 94 -4.25 -12.75 5.42
CA VAL A 94 -3.60 -12.91 4.11
C VAL A 94 -2.07 -12.98 4.26
N PRO A 95 -1.38 -11.94 4.78
CA PRO A 95 0.08 -12.02 4.95
C PRO A 95 0.51 -13.08 5.98
N GLU A 96 -0.26 -13.31 7.05
CA GLU A 96 0.06 -14.35 8.05
C GLU A 96 0.11 -15.74 7.41
N ARG A 97 -0.92 -16.11 6.64
CA ARG A 97 -1.01 -17.43 5.99
C ARG A 97 -0.03 -17.58 4.83
N LEU A 98 0.29 -16.49 4.13
CA LEU A 98 1.34 -16.50 3.11
C LEU A 98 2.71 -16.80 3.72
N LEU A 99 3.04 -16.16 4.86
CA LEU A 99 4.27 -16.42 5.59
C LEU A 99 4.33 -17.88 6.06
N GLU A 100 3.28 -18.37 6.72
CA GLU A 100 3.17 -19.77 7.14
C GLU A 100 3.36 -20.75 5.96
N SER A 101 2.68 -20.50 4.84
CA SER A 101 2.73 -21.37 3.66
C SER A 101 4.10 -21.33 2.96
N SER A 102 4.81 -20.20 3.01
CA SER A 102 6.12 -20.03 2.38
C SER A 102 7.21 -20.85 3.05
N LYS A 103 7.01 -21.24 4.33
CA LYS A 103 8.04 -21.83 5.20
C LYS A 103 9.27 -20.94 5.39
N ALA A 104 9.17 -19.65 5.09
CA ALA A 104 10.25 -18.70 5.30
C ALA A 104 10.52 -18.51 6.80
N THR A 105 11.79 -18.32 7.15
CA THR A 105 12.18 -17.93 8.50
C THR A 105 11.95 -16.43 8.69
N LEU A 106 11.05 -16.06 9.60
CA LEU A 106 10.81 -14.67 9.96
C LEU A 106 11.80 -14.23 11.05
N TYR A 107 12.64 -13.25 10.71
CA TYR A 107 13.46 -12.54 11.69
C TYR A 107 12.79 -11.21 12.04
N LYS A 108 12.50 -11.00 13.33
CA LYS A 108 12.11 -9.68 13.82
C LYS A 108 13.36 -8.81 13.90
N ALA A 109 13.73 -8.22 12.77
CA ALA A 109 14.95 -7.43 12.63
C ALA A 109 14.69 -6.14 11.85
N ARG A 110 15.47 -5.11 12.15
CA ARG A 110 15.61 -3.95 11.29
C ARG A 110 16.86 -4.12 10.44
N VAL A 111 16.73 -4.11 9.11
CA VAL A 111 17.88 -3.98 8.21
C VAL A 111 18.38 -2.53 8.21
N ALA A 112 19.68 -2.35 8.38
CA ALA A 112 20.35 -1.06 8.35
C ALA A 112 21.17 -0.88 7.07
N ARG A 113 21.83 -1.94 6.59
CA ARG A 113 22.70 -1.89 5.41
C ARG A 113 22.61 -3.15 4.57
N VAL A 114 22.67 -2.95 3.25
CA VAL A 114 22.90 -3.97 2.23
C VAL A 114 24.26 -3.64 1.60
N GLN A 115 25.25 -4.49 1.81
CA GLN A 115 26.59 -4.32 1.29
C GLN A 115 26.87 -5.34 0.19
N LEU A 116 27.42 -4.92 -0.95
CA LEU A 116 27.84 -5.82 -2.01
C LEU A 116 29.17 -6.50 -1.65
N LEU A 117 29.24 -7.83 -1.77
CA LEU A 117 30.48 -8.57 -1.60
C LEU A 117 31.29 -8.59 -2.90
N ASN A 118 32.45 -7.94 -2.88
CA ASN A 118 33.38 -7.94 -4.00
C ASN A 118 33.84 -9.35 -4.36
N GLY A 119 33.64 -9.75 -5.62
CA GLY A 119 34.16 -10.99 -6.21
C GLY A 119 33.20 -12.19 -6.18
N THR A 120 32.15 -12.19 -5.37
CA THR A 120 31.15 -13.28 -5.32
C THR A 120 29.79 -12.90 -5.89
N GLY A 121 29.47 -11.60 -5.95
CA GLY A 121 28.13 -11.13 -6.36
C GLY A 121 27.04 -11.39 -5.33
N GLY A 122 27.42 -11.80 -4.11
CA GLY A 122 26.54 -11.92 -2.96
C GLY A 122 26.49 -10.64 -2.12
N PHE A 123 25.78 -10.68 -1.00
CA PHE A 123 25.50 -9.53 -0.15
C PHE A 123 25.76 -9.84 1.32
N VAL A 124 26.23 -8.84 2.06
CA VAL A 124 26.20 -8.83 3.52
C VAL A 124 25.07 -7.93 3.97
N ILE A 125 24.20 -8.46 4.84
CA ILE A 125 23.09 -7.71 5.44
C ILE A 125 23.41 -7.42 6.90
N GLU A 126 23.45 -6.15 7.24
CA GLU A 126 23.54 -5.70 8.62
C GLU A 126 22.16 -5.36 9.16
N SER A 127 21.86 -5.92 10.32
CA SER A 127 20.54 -5.80 10.93
C SER A 127 20.62 -5.74 12.45
N THR A 128 19.57 -5.19 13.06
CA THR A 128 19.37 -5.22 14.51
C THR A 128 18.17 -6.10 14.82
N LEU A 129 18.41 -7.25 15.43
CA LEU A 129 17.40 -8.19 15.89
C LEU A 129 16.69 -7.65 17.13
N TYR A 130 15.39 -7.89 17.25
CA TYR A 130 14.57 -7.58 18.41
C TYR A 130 14.17 -8.89 19.09
N ARG A 131 14.55 -9.05 20.37
CA ARG A 131 14.16 -10.19 21.20
C ARG A 131 13.34 -9.70 22.38
N GLU A 132 12.25 -10.39 22.65
CA GLU A 132 11.41 -10.12 23.82
C GLU A 132 11.87 -11.03 24.96
N VAL A 133 12.45 -10.43 26.01
CA VAL A 133 12.97 -11.13 27.18
C VAL A 133 12.38 -10.49 28.43
N ASN A 134 11.61 -11.25 29.22
CA ASN A 134 10.96 -10.78 30.45
C ASN A 134 10.14 -9.48 30.25
N ASN A 135 9.35 -9.39 29.18
CA ASN A 135 8.58 -8.20 28.77
C ASN A 135 9.42 -6.95 28.44
N ASN A 136 10.75 -7.09 28.28
CA ASN A 136 11.62 -6.05 27.74
C ASN A 136 12.05 -6.41 26.31
N ILE A 137 12.31 -5.38 25.49
CA ILE A 137 12.85 -5.56 24.15
C ILE A 137 14.37 -5.40 24.24
N GLU A 138 15.10 -6.49 24.05
CA GLU A 138 16.54 -6.49 23.87
C GLU A 138 16.87 -6.40 22.37
N THR A 139 17.98 -5.72 22.06
CA THR A 139 18.46 -5.56 20.69
C THR A 139 19.84 -6.18 20.52
N GLU A 140 20.04 -6.89 19.41
CA GLU A 140 21.31 -7.53 19.07
C GLU A 140 21.68 -7.19 17.62
N ASN A 141 22.91 -6.75 17.41
CA ASN A 141 23.42 -6.54 16.06
C ASN A 141 23.73 -7.90 15.41
N ASN A 142 23.31 -8.05 14.17
CA ASN A 142 23.47 -9.28 13.39
C ASN A 142 23.97 -8.93 11.98
N THR A 143 24.87 -9.78 11.49
CA THR A 143 25.40 -9.72 10.13
C THR A 143 25.20 -11.08 9.50
N SER A 144 24.72 -11.13 8.26
CA SER A 144 24.45 -12.40 7.57
C SER A 144 24.62 -12.26 6.07
N ASP A 145 25.11 -13.32 5.43
CA ASP A 145 25.41 -13.36 4.00
C ASP A 145 24.21 -13.92 3.21
N TYR A 146 23.96 -13.36 2.03
CA TYR A 146 22.87 -13.76 1.14
C TYR A 146 23.29 -13.71 -0.32
N ASP A 147 22.82 -14.66 -1.14
CA ASP A 147 23.07 -14.68 -2.58
C ASP A 147 22.16 -13.69 -3.35
N ILE A 148 20.93 -13.50 -2.85
CA ILE A 148 19.89 -12.67 -3.46
C ILE A 148 19.21 -11.85 -2.37
N VAL A 149 19.02 -10.55 -2.63
CA VAL A 149 18.33 -9.63 -1.73
C VAL A 149 17.12 -9.03 -2.45
N ILE A 150 15.95 -9.13 -1.81
CA ILE A 150 14.70 -8.54 -2.30
C ILE A 150 14.23 -7.53 -1.26
N VAL A 151 14.25 -6.24 -1.64
CA VAL A 151 13.83 -5.14 -0.78
C VAL A 151 12.33 -4.89 -0.97
N ALA A 152 11.60 -4.99 0.14
CA ALA A 152 10.17 -4.70 0.25
C ALA A 152 9.88 -3.50 1.15
N ALA A 153 10.91 -2.73 1.49
CA ALA A 153 10.75 -1.47 2.21
C ALA A 153 10.63 -0.31 1.21
N PRO A 154 9.90 0.76 1.57
CA PRO A 154 10.07 2.07 0.94
C PRO A 154 11.53 2.53 1.06
N LEU A 155 12.07 3.10 -0.02
CA LEU A 155 13.47 3.52 -0.11
C LEU A 155 13.65 5.04 -0.31
N THR A 156 12.56 5.80 -0.32
CA THR A 156 12.60 7.27 -0.43
C THR A 156 13.24 7.93 0.80
N GLU A 157 13.76 9.14 0.61
CA GLU A 157 14.50 9.87 1.65
C GLU A 157 13.63 10.25 2.87
N ASP A 158 12.32 10.44 2.68
CA ASP A 158 11.37 10.78 3.75
C ASP A 158 11.11 9.62 4.73
N THR A 159 11.62 8.42 4.40
CA THR A 159 11.58 7.29 5.30
C THR A 159 12.58 7.48 6.45
N ARG A 160 12.06 7.67 7.68
CA ARG A 160 12.85 7.99 8.89
C ARG A 160 14.00 7.03 9.21
N ARG A 161 13.99 5.84 8.61
CA ARG A 161 14.89 4.74 8.92
C ARG A 161 15.23 3.97 7.63
N GLY A 162 15.85 4.66 6.68
CA GLY A 162 16.28 4.09 5.41
C GLY A 162 17.27 2.92 5.54
N ILE A 163 17.55 2.27 4.41
CA ILE A 163 18.55 1.21 4.25
C ILE A 163 19.73 1.81 3.50
N GLU A 164 20.93 1.69 4.05
CA GLU A 164 22.17 2.07 3.35
C GLU A 164 22.54 1.00 2.32
N PHE A 165 22.98 1.42 1.14
CA PHE A 165 23.56 0.54 0.13
C PHE A 165 25.03 0.91 -0.03
N SER A 166 25.94 -0.02 0.23
CA SER A 166 27.38 0.24 0.22
C SER A 166 28.16 -0.70 -0.70
N ASP A 167 29.30 -0.23 -1.18
CA ASP A 167 30.23 -0.96 -2.06
C ASP A 167 29.64 -1.38 -3.42
N PHE A 168 28.58 -0.71 -3.86
CA PHE A 168 28.06 -0.83 -5.21
C PHE A 168 28.83 0.07 -6.18
N PRO A 169 28.95 -0.31 -7.46
CA PRO A 169 29.56 0.52 -8.50
C PRO A 169 28.65 1.66 -8.98
N VAL A 170 27.44 1.76 -8.42
CA VAL A 170 26.42 2.75 -8.76
C VAL A 170 25.79 3.30 -7.48
N ASP A 171 25.40 4.58 -7.52
CA ASP A 171 24.59 5.18 -6.47
C ASP A 171 23.11 4.92 -6.74
N PHE A 172 22.36 4.56 -5.71
CA PHE A 172 20.91 4.39 -5.82
C PHE A 172 20.18 5.66 -5.42
N SER A 173 19.23 6.09 -6.24
CA SER A 173 18.35 7.22 -5.96
C SER A 173 16.89 6.81 -6.11
N PHE A 174 16.07 7.17 -5.12
CA PHE A 174 14.66 6.80 -5.04
C PHE A 174 13.83 8.07 -4.87
N PRO A 175 13.54 8.81 -5.96
CA PRO A 175 12.90 10.11 -5.88
C PRO A 175 11.42 10.02 -5.50
N GLY A 176 10.94 11.09 -4.86
CA GLY A 176 9.56 11.26 -4.42
C GLY A 176 9.41 11.05 -2.91
N GLU A 177 8.20 11.23 -2.43
CA GLU A 177 7.86 11.17 -1.01
C GLU A 177 6.62 10.30 -0.81
N TYR A 178 6.45 9.76 0.39
CA TYR A 178 5.24 9.06 0.77
C TYR A 178 4.26 9.99 1.48
N HIS A 179 2.99 9.78 1.18
CA HIS A 179 1.87 10.38 1.86
C HIS A 179 1.69 9.76 3.25
N ARG A 180 1.73 10.59 4.28
CA ARG A 180 1.46 10.17 5.65
C ARG A 180 -0.03 9.89 5.83
N THR A 181 -0.37 8.85 6.58
CA THR A 181 -1.75 8.63 7.04
C THR A 181 -1.74 8.14 8.47
N VAL A 182 -2.64 8.71 9.27
CA VAL A 182 -2.95 8.25 10.61
C VAL A 182 -4.32 7.57 10.58
N CYS A 183 -4.32 6.27 10.86
CA CYS A 183 -5.52 5.47 11.06
C CYS A 183 -5.85 5.44 12.54
N THR A 184 -6.88 6.19 12.95
CA THR A 184 -7.40 6.15 14.32
C THR A 184 -8.58 5.17 14.38
N MET A 185 -8.50 4.19 15.29
CA MET A 185 -9.58 3.29 15.63
C MET A 185 -10.22 3.73 16.94
N VAL A 186 -11.53 3.94 16.95
CA VAL A 186 -12.30 4.36 18.13
C VAL A 186 -13.37 3.31 18.43
N HIS A 187 -13.33 2.74 19.62
CA HIS A 187 -14.43 1.96 20.17
C HIS A 187 -15.33 2.93 20.96
N GLY A 188 -16.48 3.28 20.41
CA GLY A 188 -17.27 4.39 20.93
C GLY A 188 -18.61 4.60 20.25
N LYS A 189 -19.35 5.59 20.76
CA LYS A 189 -20.63 6.07 20.24
C LYS A 189 -20.44 7.43 19.60
N ILE A 190 -20.82 7.55 18.34
CA ILE A 190 -20.66 8.79 17.58
C ILE A 190 -21.64 9.86 18.07
N ASN A 191 -21.21 11.11 18.09
CA ASN A 191 -22.06 12.24 18.41
C ASN A 191 -22.85 12.68 17.16
N HIS A 192 -24.03 12.11 16.96
CA HIS A 192 -24.89 12.38 15.80
C HIS A 192 -25.20 13.89 15.60
N THR A 193 -25.33 14.65 16.69
CA THR A 193 -25.62 16.09 16.62
C THR A 193 -24.47 16.90 16.05
N TRP A 194 -23.22 16.46 16.23
CA TRP A 194 -22.04 17.08 15.61
C TRP A 194 -22.11 16.98 14.08
N PHE A 195 -22.66 15.89 13.56
CA PHE A 195 -22.87 15.67 12.13
C PHE A 195 -24.18 16.29 11.61
N GLY A 196 -24.91 17.04 12.43
CA GLY A 196 -26.14 17.73 12.05
C GLY A 196 -27.40 16.86 12.04
N PHE A 197 -27.34 15.63 12.55
CA PHE A 197 -28.52 14.80 12.73
C PHE A 197 -29.29 15.19 13.99
N LYS A 198 -30.63 15.05 13.96
CA LYS A 198 -31.50 15.43 15.09
C LYS A 198 -31.40 14.45 16.25
N ASP A 199 -31.33 13.16 15.94
CA ASP A 199 -31.21 12.08 16.91
C ASP A 199 -30.58 10.83 16.25
N GLU A 200 -30.51 9.72 17.00
CA GLU A 200 -29.87 8.47 16.61
C GLU A 200 -30.68 7.64 15.59
N SER A 201 -31.87 8.11 15.17
CA SER A 201 -32.67 7.42 14.14
C SER A 201 -31.97 7.35 12.80
N ASP A 202 -31.12 8.34 12.51
CA ASP A 202 -30.31 8.40 11.29
C ASP A 202 -29.00 7.62 11.50
N MET A 203 -28.93 6.43 10.90
CA MET A 203 -27.73 5.59 10.96
C MET A 203 -26.65 6.17 10.04
N LEU A 204 -25.65 6.79 10.66
CA LEU A 204 -24.42 7.16 9.99
C LEU A 204 -23.50 5.93 9.90
N ASP A 205 -23.19 5.46 8.69
CA ASP A 205 -22.21 4.38 8.50
C ASP A 205 -20.83 4.92 8.11
N GLY A 206 -20.75 6.14 7.60
CA GLY A 206 -19.50 6.79 7.30
C GLY A 206 -19.64 8.19 6.71
N VAL A 207 -18.53 8.92 6.72
CA VAL A 207 -18.34 10.22 6.12
C VAL A 207 -17.10 10.15 5.25
N LEU A 208 -17.23 10.53 3.99
CA LEU A 208 -16.12 10.69 3.07
C LEU A 208 -16.03 12.16 2.69
N THR A 209 -14.83 12.69 2.54
CA THR A 209 -14.61 14.11 2.21
C THR A 209 -14.04 14.26 0.81
N THR A 210 -14.29 15.42 0.19
CA THR A 210 -13.73 15.81 -1.12
C THR A 210 -12.65 16.87 -1.00
N LYS A 211 -12.54 17.51 0.17
CA LYS A 211 -11.65 18.64 0.43
C LYS A 211 -10.45 18.18 1.27
N LEU A 212 -9.25 18.51 0.78
CA LEU A 212 -8.01 18.32 1.53
C LEU A 212 -7.86 19.35 2.66
N GLY A 213 -7.05 19.00 3.67
CA GLY A 213 -6.75 19.89 4.80
C GLY A 213 -7.84 19.96 5.87
N LEU A 214 -8.86 19.11 5.80
CA LEU A 214 -9.79 18.89 6.90
C LEU A 214 -9.12 18.08 8.03
N GLN A 215 -9.73 18.08 9.21
CA GLN A 215 -9.24 17.33 10.38
C GLN A 215 -9.17 15.82 10.12
N PHE A 216 -10.03 15.29 9.23
CA PHE A 216 -10.01 13.91 8.76
C PHE A 216 -10.41 13.83 7.28
N ASN A 217 -9.93 12.78 6.61
CA ASN A 217 -10.24 12.45 5.22
C ASN A 217 -11.49 11.56 5.11
N SER A 218 -11.63 10.61 6.05
CA SER A 218 -12.78 9.71 6.09
C SER A 218 -13.03 9.19 7.50
N LEU A 219 -14.29 8.94 7.81
CA LEU A 219 -14.75 8.23 8.99
C LEU A 219 -15.67 7.09 8.54
N GLY A 220 -15.50 5.89 9.09
CA GLY A 220 -16.33 4.76 8.69
C GLY A 220 -16.48 3.73 9.79
N LYS A 221 -17.72 3.30 10.02
CA LYS A 221 -18.07 2.20 10.93
C LYS A 221 -17.49 0.89 10.39
N GLN A 222 -16.81 0.13 11.24
CA GLN A 222 -16.17 -1.12 10.85
C GLN A 222 -17.08 -2.31 11.15
N ASN A 223 -17.37 -3.12 10.13
CA ASN A 223 -18.13 -4.35 10.24
C ASN A 223 -17.59 -5.42 9.26
N PRO A 224 -17.55 -6.70 9.62
CA PRO A 224 -17.75 -7.22 10.97
C PRO A 224 -16.53 -6.91 11.86
N VAL A 225 -16.77 -6.58 13.12
CA VAL A 225 -15.77 -6.82 14.17
C VAL A 225 -16.15 -8.11 14.87
N ASP A 226 -15.16 -8.93 15.25
CA ASP A 226 -15.38 -10.29 15.74
C ASP A 226 -16.08 -10.30 17.11
N TYR A 227 -17.40 -10.11 17.08
CA TYR A 227 -18.28 -10.34 18.20
C TYR A 227 -18.55 -11.85 18.24
N SER A 228 -17.88 -12.58 19.14
CA SER A 228 -18.20 -13.99 19.34
C SER A 228 -19.72 -14.19 19.48
N SER A 229 -20.29 -15.05 18.64
CA SER A 229 -21.75 -15.23 18.46
C SER A 229 -22.49 -15.72 19.71
N LYS A 230 -21.77 -16.05 20.78
CA LYS A 230 -22.30 -16.57 22.05
C LYS A 230 -22.85 -15.49 22.98
N THR A 231 -22.63 -14.20 22.71
CA THR A 231 -23.08 -13.08 23.57
C THR A 231 -23.90 -12.06 22.77
N ASN A 232 -24.97 -12.52 22.12
CA ASN A 232 -25.87 -11.69 21.31
C ASN A 232 -26.90 -10.93 22.15
N ASN A 233 -26.43 -9.95 22.94
CA ASN A 233 -27.24 -8.77 23.25
C ASN A 233 -26.66 -7.60 22.46
N LYS A 234 -27.36 -7.19 21.39
CA LYS A 234 -27.03 -5.98 20.61
C LYS A 234 -27.32 -4.69 21.37
N ALA A 235 -28.23 -4.74 22.35
CA ALA A 235 -28.49 -3.61 23.24
C ALA A 235 -27.23 -3.35 24.08
N ASN A 236 -26.62 -2.18 23.90
CA ASN A 236 -25.45 -1.66 24.63
C ASN A 236 -24.05 -2.06 24.11
N LYS A 237 -23.89 -2.53 22.85
CA LYS A 237 -22.55 -2.66 22.26
C LYS A 237 -22.18 -1.36 21.54
N LEU A 238 -21.05 -0.78 21.92
CA LEU A 238 -20.43 0.32 21.20
C LEU A 238 -19.89 -0.16 19.86
N ASP A 239 -19.88 0.75 18.89
CA ASP A 239 -19.36 0.50 17.57
C ASP A 239 -17.85 0.71 17.52
N VAL A 240 -17.22 0.18 16.48
CA VAL A 240 -15.83 0.45 16.15
C VAL A 240 -15.78 1.32 14.90
N TRP A 241 -15.07 2.43 14.99
CA TRP A 241 -14.95 3.42 13.94
C TRP A 241 -13.50 3.55 13.51
N LYS A 242 -13.30 3.65 12.20
CA LYS A 242 -12.00 3.95 11.59
C LYS A 242 -12.02 5.38 11.07
N ILE A 243 -11.00 6.15 11.40
CA ILE A 243 -10.82 7.52 10.93
C ILE A 243 -9.44 7.63 10.28
N PHE A 244 -9.41 8.05 9.01
CA PHE A 244 -8.17 8.40 8.33
C PHE A 244 -7.96 9.91 8.37
N ALA A 245 -6.77 10.34 8.75
CA ALA A 245 -6.37 11.74 8.82
C ALA A 245 -4.89 11.90 8.44
N GLN A 246 -4.48 13.13 8.13
CA GLN A 246 -3.08 13.47 7.82
C GLN A 246 -2.19 13.56 9.07
N THR A 247 -2.81 13.88 10.20
CA THR A 247 -2.14 14.01 11.51
C THR A 247 -2.93 13.27 12.58
N GLN A 248 -2.28 12.98 13.70
CA GLN A 248 -2.96 12.38 14.84
C GLN A 248 -4.05 13.31 15.36
N LEU A 249 -5.26 12.77 15.51
CA LEU A 249 -6.42 13.51 15.99
C LEU A 249 -6.22 13.91 17.45
N GLN A 250 -6.53 15.16 17.76
CA GLN A 250 -6.41 15.67 19.13
C GLN A 250 -7.54 15.08 20.00
N PRO A 251 -7.27 14.77 21.29
CA PRO A 251 -8.28 14.24 22.19
C PRO A 251 -9.55 15.10 22.27
N GLN A 252 -9.40 16.43 22.23
CA GLN A 252 -10.53 17.37 22.25
C GLN A 252 -11.44 17.17 21.04
N PHE A 253 -10.86 17.03 19.85
CA PHE A 253 -11.61 16.80 18.62
C PHE A 253 -12.30 15.43 18.63
N LEU A 254 -11.66 14.39 19.18
CA LEU A 254 -12.31 13.09 19.37
C LEU A 254 -13.54 13.18 20.29
N SER A 255 -13.45 13.96 21.38
CA SER A 255 -14.58 14.19 22.29
C SER A 255 -15.72 15.00 21.66
N GLU A 256 -15.46 15.75 20.58
CA GLU A 256 -16.52 16.38 19.79
C GLU A 256 -17.23 15.36 18.88
N LEU A 257 -16.44 14.50 18.22
CA LEU A 257 -16.93 13.48 17.29
C LEU A 257 -17.68 12.34 17.99
N PHE A 258 -17.35 12.02 19.24
CA PHE A 258 -17.91 10.88 19.98
C PHE A 258 -18.53 11.33 21.29
N SER A 259 -19.78 10.92 21.54
CA SER A 259 -20.46 11.14 22.82
C SER A 259 -19.96 10.18 23.91
N GLU A 260 -19.44 9.03 23.52
CA GLU A 260 -18.84 8.03 24.42
C GLU A 260 -17.61 7.40 23.74
N ILE A 261 -16.50 7.36 24.46
CA ILE A 261 -15.25 6.72 24.00
C ILE A 261 -14.83 5.71 25.06
N LYS A 262 -14.69 4.45 24.64
CA LYS A 262 -14.16 3.36 25.48
C LYS A 262 -12.69 3.12 25.24
N GLU A 263 -12.26 3.16 23.99
CA GLU A 263 -10.86 2.90 23.59
C GLU A 263 -10.52 3.68 22.34
N VAL A 264 -9.29 4.17 22.28
CA VAL A 264 -8.70 4.79 21.09
C VAL A 264 -7.34 4.16 20.85
N THR A 265 -7.13 3.64 19.66
CA THR A 265 -5.81 3.25 19.17
C THR A 265 -5.54 3.99 17.86
N PHE A 266 -4.28 4.20 17.53
CA PHE A 266 -3.94 4.76 16.23
C PHE A 266 -2.66 4.14 15.71
N ILE A 267 -2.57 4.09 14.38
CA ILE A 267 -1.34 3.73 13.68
C ILE A 267 -1.00 4.89 12.76
N ASN A 268 0.27 5.29 12.78
CA ASN A 268 0.81 6.39 12.00
C ASN A 268 1.88 5.82 11.07
N TRP A 269 1.65 5.92 9.76
CA TRP A 269 2.56 5.36 8.76
C TRP A 269 2.69 6.27 7.54
N LEU A 270 3.76 6.06 6.78
CA LEU A 270 3.87 6.48 5.39
C LEU A 270 3.14 5.44 4.55
N ALA A 271 1.98 5.80 4.00
CA ALA A 271 0.97 4.84 3.56
C ALA A 271 1.18 4.43 2.11
N TYR A 272 1.35 5.45 1.27
CA TYR A 272 1.33 5.37 -0.17
C TYR A 272 2.25 6.46 -0.70
N PRO A 273 2.79 6.34 -1.91
CA PRO A 273 3.46 7.45 -2.57
C PRO A 273 2.59 8.71 -2.71
N HIS A 274 3.24 9.86 -2.75
CA HIS A 274 2.65 11.08 -3.28
C HIS A 274 2.63 10.99 -4.80
N TYR A 275 1.44 10.87 -5.37
CA TYR A 275 1.26 10.59 -6.80
C TYR A 275 1.14 11.87 -7.59
N GLU A 276 1.87 11.91 -8.70
CA GLU A 276 1.82 12.98 -9.69
C GLU A 276 1.78 12.34 -11.08
N ALA A 277 1.31 13.09 -12.08
CA ALA A 277 1.30 12.67 -13.48
C ALA A 277 2.67 12.83 -14.18
N ASN A 278 3.76 12.71 -13.41
CA ASN A 278 5.12 12.84 -13.92
C ASN A 278 5.65 11.47 -14.35
N PRO A 279 6.30 11.34 -15.52
CA PRO A 279 6.93 10.10 -15.92
C PRO A 279 7.97 9.65 -14.89
N ARG A 280 7.89 8.38 -14.48
CA ARG A 280 8.84 7.73 -13.56
C ARG A 280 9.45 6.50 -14.21
N LEU A 281 10.68 6.18 -13.80
CA LEU A 281 11.44 5.02 -14.30
C LEU A 281 11.73 4.03 -13.17
N ASP A 282 10.73 3.71 -12.37
CA ASP A 282 10.88 2.81 -11.23
C ASP A 282 11.27 1.39 -11.68
N GLN A 283 12.32 0.85 -11.06
CA GLN A 283 12.95 -0.42 -11.42
C GLN A 283 12.62 -1.50 -10.39
N PHE A 284 12.30 -2.71 -10.86
CA PHE A 284 12.29 -3.89 -10.00
C PHE A 284 13.68 -4.46 -9.77
N VAL A 285 14.61 -4.27 -10.73
CA VAL A 285 16.00 -4.74 -10.64
C VAL A 285 16.87 -3.53 -10.34
N LEU A 286 17.45 -3.47 -9.13
CA LEU A 286 18.38 -2.40 -8.74
C LEU A 286 19.80 -2.74 -9.16
N PHE A 287 20.20 -3.99 -8.92
CA PHE A 287 21.51 -4.53 -9.29
C PHE A 287 21.38 -6.03 -9.56
N GLU A 288 22.43 -6.65 -10.08
CA GLU A 288 22.50 -8.11 -10.19
C GLU A 288 22.19 -8.76 -8.83
N ASN A 289 21.11 -9.55 -8.76
CA ASN A 289 20.61 -10.24 -7.55
C ASN A 289 20.07 -9.31 -6.44
N LEU A 290 19.88 -8.02 -6.73
CA LEU A 290 19.24 -7.05 -5.84
C LEU A 290 17.97 -6.50 -6.50
N TYR A 291 16.82 -6.73 -5.85
CA TYR A 291 15.52 -6.36 -6.38
C TYR A 291 14.74 -5.44 -5.43
N HIS A 292 13.83 -4.62 -5.96
CA HIS A 292 12.94 -3.75 -5.20
C HIS A 292 11.48 -3.99 -5.58
N ILE A 293 10.73 -4.71 -4.75
CA ILE A 293 9.33 -5.04 -5.06
C ILE A 293 8.41 -3.84 -4.86
N ASN A 294 8.72 -2.97 -3.89
CA ASN A 294 7.90 -1.81 -3.55
C ASN A 294 7.94 -0.71 -4.62
N ALA A 295 8.80 -0.83 -5.64
CA ALA A 295 8.74 0.00 -6.84
C ALA A 295 7.32 0.03 -7.44
N ILE A 296 6.57 -1.09 -7.37
CA ILE A 296 5.19 -1.17 -7.90
C ILE A 296 4.21 -0.19 -7.24
N GLU A 297 4.49 0.26 -6.01
CA GLU A 297 3.63 1.20 -5.30
C GLU A 297 3.55 2.55 -6.01
N TRP A 298 4.58 2.92 -6.79
CA TRP A 298 4.58 4.15 -7.59
C TRP A 298 3.64 4.11 -8.79
N ALA A 299 3.26 2.92 -9.26
CA ALA A 299 2.17 2.80 -10.22
C ALA A 299 0.81 2.86 -9.52
N ALA A 300 0.64 2.12 -8.43
CA ALA A 300 -0.48 2.27 -7.50
C ALA A 300 -0.27 1.36 -6.29
N SER A 301 -0.55 1.88 -5.09
CA SER A 301 -0.59 1.07 -3.89
C SER A 301 -1.96 0.42 -3.73
N ALA A 302 -1.98 -0.90 -3.83
CA ALA A 302 -3.08 -1.77 -3.43
C ALA A 302 -2.53 -3.17 -3.17
N MET A 303 -3.21 -3.98 -2.35
CA MET A 303 -2.76 -5.35 -2.06
C MET A 303 -2.54 -6.17 -3.36
N GLU A 304 -3.39 -5.97 -4.36
CA GLU A 304 -3.27 -6.63 -5.66
C GLU A 304 -1.98 -6.23 -6.39
N MET A 305 -1.65 -4.94 -6.38
CA MET A 305 -0.42 -4.43 -6.99
C MET A 305 0.82 -4.99 -6.30
N SER A 306 0.80 -5.11 -4.96
CA SER A 306 1.87 -5.77 -4.20
C SER A 306 2.03 -7.24 -4.58
N ILE A 307 0.93 -7.99 -4.76
CA ILE A 307 0.97 -9.41 -5.17
C ILE A 307 1.51 -9.55 -6.60
N ILE A 308 1.07 -8.69 -7.52
CA ILE A 308 1.55 -8.67 -8.91
C ILE A 308 3.05 -8.36 -8.95
N GLY A 309 3.51 -7.33 -8.22
CA GLY A 309 4.93 -6.97 -8.13
C GLY A 309 5.77 -8.08 -7.49
N ALA A 310 5.29 -8.68 -6.40
CA ALA A 310 5.96 -9.81 -5.76
C ALA A 310 6.07 -11.03 -6.68
N LYS A 311 5.01 -11.38 -7.41
CA LYS A 311 5.05 -12.46 -8.39
C LYS A 311 6.01 -12.17 -9.53
N ASN A 312 6.07 -10.92 -10.00
CA ASN A 312 7.02 -10.49 -11.02
C ASN A 312 8.47 -10.69 -10.56
N VAL A 313 8.83 -10.19 -9.37
CA VAL A 313 10.21 -10.33 -8.85
C VAL A 313 10.56 -11.78 -8.54
N ALA A 314 9.62 -12.58 -8.01
CA ALA A 314 9.85 -14.01 -7.83
C ALA A 314 10.16 -14.72 -9.17
N LEU A 315 9.51 -14.32 -10.27
CA LEU A 315 9.80 -14.84 -11.60
C LEU A 315 11.13 -14.32 -12.16
N LEU A 316 11.50 -13.06 -11.93
CA LEU A 316 12.83 -12.55 -12.29
C LEU A 316 13.93 -13.36 -11.61
N VAL A 317 13.80 -13.58 -10.30
CA VAL A 317 14.73 -14.40 -9.51
C VAL A 317 14.78 -15.83 -10.04
N TYR A 318 13.62 -16.46 -10.25
CA TYR A 318 13.55 -17.83 -10.76
C TYR A 318 14.21 -17.96 -12.13
N ASN A 319 13.86 -17.09 -13.07
CA ASN A 319 14.39 -17.13 -14.43
C ASN A 319 15.91 -16.93 -14.41
N LYS A 320 16.40 -15.99 -13.61
CA LYS A 320 17.84 -15.76 -13.46
C LYS A 320 18.56 -16.96 -12.83
N TRP A 321 18.00 -17.55 -11.77
CA TRP A 321 18.60 -18.68 -11.06
C TRP A 321 18.78 -19.93 -11.94
N TYR A 322 17.89 -20.12 -12.92
CA TYR A 322 17.91 -21.24 -13.85
C TYR A 322 18.40 -20.88 -15.26
N ASP A 323 19.02 -19.70 -15.44
CA ASP A 323 19.50 -19.19 -16.74
C ASP A 323 18.42 -19.19 -17.85
N LEU A 324 17.16 -18.99 -17.48
CA LEU A 324 16.05 -18.85 -18.39
C LEU A 324 16.01 -17.42 -18.94
N LYS A 325 15.88 -17.27 -20.25
CA LYS A 325 15.75 -15.94 -20.87
C LYS A 325 14.48 -15.24 -20.37
N VAL A 326 14.62 -14.03 -19.83
CA VAL A 326 13.50 -13.14 -19.52
C VAL A 326 12.88 -12.66 -20.83
N ASP A 327 11.83 -13.33 -21.31
CA ASP A 327 11.27 -13.15 -22.66
C ASP A 327 10.25 -11.98 -22.76
N GLY A 328 10.39 -10.96 -21.90
CA GLY A 328 9.45 -9.83 -21.80
C GLY A 328 9.46 -8.88 -23.00
N SER A 329 10.53 -8.86 -23.80
CA SER A 329 10.71 -7.93 -24.92
C SER A 329 10.20 -8.46 -26.28
N LYS A 330 9.82 -9.73 -26.38
CA LYS A 330 9.41 -10.34 -27.67
C LYS A 330 7.91 -10.47 -27.88
N LYS A 331 7.09 -10.46 -26.82
CA LYS A 331 5.63 -10.68 -26.94
C LYS A 331 4.79 -9.41 -27.11
N SER A 332 5.40 -8.22 -27.14
CA SER A 332 4.68 -6.95 -27.29
C SER A 332 4.28 -6.61 -28.73
N HIS A 333 4.74 -7.37 -29.74
CA HIS A 333 4.60 -6.98 -31.15
C HIS A 333 3.84 -7.93 -32.08
N GLU A 334 3.43 -9.14 -31.64
CA GLU A 334 2.82 -10.11 -32.57
C GLU A 334 1.29 -10.31 -32.43
N GLU A 335 0.62 -9.68 -31.47
CA GLU A 335 -0.86 -9.69 -31.43
C GLU A 335 -1.39 -8.35 -30.89
N LEU A 336 -1.41 -7.34 -31.76
CA LEU A 336 -2.23 -6.13 -31.61
C LEU A 336 -3.28 -6.08 -32.71
#